data_AF-A0A2V1AYX9-F1
#
_entry.id   AF-A0A2V1AYX9-F1
#
_cell.length_a   1.000
_cell.length_b   1.000
_cell.length_c   1.000
_cell.angle_alpha   90.00
_cell.angle_beta   90.00
_cell.angle_gamma   90.00
#
_symmetry.space_group_name_H-M   'P 1'
#
loop_
_entity.id
_entity.type
_entity.pdbx_description
1 polymer ?
#
loop_
_entity_poly.entity_id
_entity_poly.type
_entity_poly.pdbx_seq_one_letter_code
_entity_poly.pdbx_strand_id
1 'polypeptide(L)'
;MASRLARRGFSQALRRMAAEEPVPSATQTTPNEELDHLVPDRPDFSSYPREFSPMIDPREVHDVLLRPTFNDLAVTTIASDSPFTGDESYKFTTKPSERGSKFLFGSMTDKWIKEFNALNPRLDEIPEYDTLFSFLGSRLDDVSFAESISSLGDLEKSIKYSAPEMKPGDVIHALLSEEPFQLDITKYNLVIEYLKRHLTSKSSWVSGTSDFPMFLDFLAQNSQTYSMAEKASALDSYFGAVFAEEPSLFSKVSPSTLDILTKLACESHNLKGAMKTLESLVKHHTMAPSKGNFQHFMQLYSESARQENKNKEQILEEITWSKPILFHHGLDVNSFELLLSRLIDNSYDLTQFVRLARNSGLLPNYAGHVLVRLYLIQKQSPKSPIAKAVEITQFVRLLLRDGNVRVDRNLRSTLRMICEENKIPYDESTFLIKSS
;
A
#
# COMPACT_ATOMS: atom_id res chain seq x y z
N MET A 1 -30.96 -50.22 -27.05
CA MET A 1 -29.73 -50.01 -27.84
C MET A 1 -30.10 -49.48 -29.23
N ALA A 2 -30.30 -48.16 -29.37
CA ALA A 2 -30.74 -47.56 -30.62
C ALA A 2 -30.26 -46.10 -30.76
N SER A 3 -28.95 -45.92 -30.98
CA SER A 3 -28.38 -44.66 -31.48
C SER A 3 -26.88 -44.80 -31.82
N ARG A 4 -26.55 -44.98 -33.10
CA ARG A 4 -25.25 -44.61 -33.73
C ARG A 4 -25.21 -44.81 -35.27
N LEU A 5 -26.37 -44.85 -35.92
CA LEU A 5 -26.50 -44.96 -37.39
C LEU A 5 -26.40 -43.61 -38.14
N ALA A 6 -25.99 -42.52 -37.48
CA ALA A 6 -26.10 -41.14 -37.98
C ALA A 6 -24.75 -40.38 -38.08
N ARG A 7 -23.62 -41.06 -38.38
CA ARG A 7 -22.29 -40.42 -38.52
C ARG A 7 -21.42 -40.90 -39.70
N ARG A 8 -22.00 -41.52 -40.74
CA ARG A 8 -21.25 -41.96 -41.95
C ARG A 8 -21.76 -41.39 -43.29
N GLY A 9 -22.79 -40.54 -43.29
CA GLY A 9 -23.45 -40.08 -44.53
C GLY A 9 -22.84 -38.87 -45.25
N PHE A 10 -21.98 -38.06 -44.61
CA PHE A 10 -21.63 -36.73 -45.14
C PHE A 10 -20.23 -36.59 -45.79
N SER A 11 -19.32 -37.56 -45.61
CA SER A 11 -17.94 -37.44 -46.14
C SER A 11 -17.72 -38.05 -47.54
N GLN A 12 -18.72 -38.75 -48.10
CA GLN A 12 -18.64 -39.33 -49.45
C GLN A 12 -19.26 -38.46 -50.55
N ALA A 13 -20.18 -37.54 -50.21
CA ALA A 13 -20.79 -36.63 -51.20
C ALA A 13 -19.78 -35.59 -51.74
N LEU A 14 -18.94 -35.03 -50.87
CA LEU A 14 -17.95 -34.00 -51.25
C LEU A 14 -16.73 -34.52 -52.02
N ARG A 15 -16.56 -35.83 -52.18
CA ARG A 15 -15.46 -36.43 -52.99
C ARG A 15 -15.88 -36.81 -54.41
N ARG A 16 -17.12 -36.54 -54.82
CA ARG A 16 -17.64 -36.87 -56.16
C ARG A 16 -17.88 -35.65 -57.07
N MET A 17 -17.50 -34.44 -56.65
CA MET A 17 -17.61 -33.21 -57.45
C MET A 17 -16.24 -32.54 -57.71
N ALA A 18 -15.14 -33.28 -57.56
CA ALA A 18 -13.77 -32.78 -57.68
C ALA A 18 -12.88 -33.69 -58.55
N ALA A 19 -13.48 -34.35 -59.54
CA ALA A 19 -12.80 -35.31 -60.41
C ALA A 19 -13.48 -35.42 -61.79
N GLU A 20 -13.53 -34.31 -62.53
CA GLU A 20 -13.86 -34.29 -63.97
C GLU A 20 -12.87 -33.41 -64.74
N GLU A 21 -11.96 -34.07 -65.43
CA GLU A 21 -11.24 -33.67 -66.66
C GLU A 21 -10.96 -34.99 -67.41
N PRO A 22 -10.99 -35.05 -68.76
CA PRO A 22 -10.06 -34.29 -69.60
C PRO A 22 -10.59 -33.77 -70.97
N VAL A 23 -9.74 -32.99 -71.64
CA VAL A 23 -9.91 -32.38 -72.98
C VAL A 23 -9.52 -33.36 -74.12
N PRO A 24 -10.07 -33.23 -75.35
CA PRO A 24 -9.16 -32.94 -76.48
C PRO A 24 -9.71 -32.03 -77.61
N SER A 25 -8.85 -31.07 -77.99
CA SER A 25 -8.66 -30.33 -79.26
C SER A 25 -9.51 -30.57 -80.52
N ALA A 26 -10.12 -29.47 -81.03
CA ALA A 26 -10.17 -29.01 -82.44
C ALA A 26 -10.71 -27.53 -82.43
N THR A 27 -10.52 -26.61 -83.40
CA THR A 27 -9.81 -26.61 -84.72
C THR A 27 -9.19 -25.20 -85.00
N GLN A 28 -8.86 -24.88 -86.26
CA GLN A 28 -8.32 -23.59 -86.76
C GLN A 28 -9.42 -22.52 -87.02
N THR A 29 -9.15 -21.23 -86.76
CA THR A 29 -8.90 -20.13 -87.76
C THR A 29 -9.09 -18.73 -87.15
N THR A 30 -8.18 -17.80 -87.45
CA THR A 30 -8.31 -16.32 -87.33
C THR A 30 -9.30 -15.74 -88.36
N PRO A 31 -9.80 -14.48 -88.28
CA PRO A 31 -9.42 -13.37 -87.37
C PRO A 31 -10.58 -12.76 -86.54
N ASN A 32 -10.25 -12.01 -85.48
CA ASN A 32 -11.22 -11.37 -84.58
C ASN A 32 -11.80 -10.03 -85.07
N GLU A 33 -11.48 -9.57 -86.28
CA GLU A 33 -11.75 -8.18 -86.70
C GLU A 33 -13.16 -7.95 -87.30
N GLU A 34 -13.92 -8.99 -87.67
CA GLU A 34 -15.24 -8.86 -88.33
C GLU A 34 -16.45 -8.94 -87.38
N LEU A 35 -16.24 -9.19 -86.08
CA LEU A 35 -17.32 -9.41 -85.10
C LEU A 35 -17.62 -8.19 -84.21
N ASP A 36 -16.68 -7.27 -84.04
CA ASP A 36 -16.87 -6.10 -83.16
C ASP A 36 -17.95 -5.13 -83.65
N HIS A 37 -18.22 -5.07 -84.96
CA HIS A 37 -19.27 -4.20 -85.54
C HIS A 37 -20.70 -4.73 -85.33
N LEU A 38 -20.85 -5.97 -84.83
CA LEU A 38 -22.14 -6.59 -84.51
C LEU A 38 -22.47 -6.51 -83.02
N VAL A 39 -21.56 -6.01 -82.18
CA VAL A 39 -21.82 -5.71 -80.77
C VAL A 39 -22.50 -4.34 -80.70
N PRO A 40 -23.74 -4.22 -80.19
CA PRO A 40 -24.37 -2.91 -80.02
C PRO A 40 -23.54 -2.04 -79.06
N ASP A 41 -23.37 -0.77 -79.40
CA ASP A 41 -22.74 0.20 -78.51
C ASP A 41 -23.37 0.15 -77.12
N ARG A 42 -22.53 0.23 -76.09
CA ARG A 42 -22.97 0.14 -74.70
C ARG A 42 -23.98 1.27 -74.43
N PRO A 43 -25.23 0.98 -74.02
CA PRO A 43 -26.23 2.03 -73.83
C PRO A 43 -25.72 3.07 -72.83
N ASP A 44 -25.72 4.34 -73.23
CA ASP A 44 -25.23 5.42 -72.39
C ASP A 44 -26.26 5.79 -71.34
N PHE A 45 -25.92 5.54 -70.07
CA PHE A 45 -26.72 5.88 -68.91
C PHE A 45 -26.31 7.21 -68.26
N SER A 46 -25.42 8.00 -68.88
CA SER A 46 -24.94 9.29 -68.36
C SER A 46 -26.05 10.31 -68.07
N SER A 47 -27.17 10.22 -68.82
CA SER A 47 -28.33 11.11 -68.72
C SER A 47 -29.36 10.70 -67.67
N TYR A 48 -29.23 9.53 -67.05
CA TYR A 48 -30.15 9.07 -66.01
C TYR A 48 -29.73 9.60 -64.62
N PRO A 49 -30.68 10.11 -63.80
CA PRO A 49 -30.37 10.49 -62.43
C PRO A 49 -29.96 9.24 -61.63
N ARG A 50 -28.73 9.23 -61.12
CA ARG A 50 -28.21 8.13 -60.29
C ARG A 50 -28.89 8.16 -58.92
N GLU A 51 -29.86 7.27 -58.69
CA GLU A 51 -30.53 7.14 -57.40
C GLU A 51 -29.64 6.58 -56.28
N PHE A 52 -28.54 5.90 -56.65
CA PHE A 52 -27.58 5.36 -55.70
C PHE A 52 -26.31 6.23 -55.65
N SER A 53 -25.94 6.63 -54.42
CA SER A 53 -24.64 7.24 -54.10
C SER A 53 -23.48 6.37 -54.61
N PRO A 54 -22.30 6.96 -54.88
CA PRO A 54 -21.14 6.20 -55.34
C PRO A 54 -20.84 5.04 -54.38
N MET A 55 -20.87 3.83 -54.92
CA MET A 55 -20.48 2.62 -54.20
C MET A 55 -18.96 2.68 -54.03
N ILE A 56 -18.53 2.96 -52.79
CA ILE A 56 -17.12 3.13 -52.40
C ILE A 56 -16.34 1.85 -52.78
N ASP A 57 -15.13 1.96 -53.32
CA ASP A 57 -14.32 0.78 -53.66
C ASP A 57 -14.07 -0.03 -52.37
N PRO A 58 -14.26 -1.36 -52.34
CA PRO A 58 -13.93 -2.17 -51.16
C PRO A 58 -12.45 -2.09 -50.72
N ARG A 59 -11.56 -1.50 -51.55
CA ARG A 59 -10.19 -1.13 -51.18
C ARG A 59 -10.08 0.26 -50.51
N GLU A 60 -11.07 1.12 -50.67
CA GLU A 60 -11.18 2.38 -49.93
C GLU A 60 -11.87 2.18 -48.57
N VAL A 61 -12.72 1.14 -48.43
CA VAL A 61 -13.24 0.67 -47.13
C VAL A 61 -12.31 -0.37 -46.50
N HIS A 62 -11.14 0.08 -46.07
CA HIS A 62 -10.30 -0.70 -45.16
C HIS A 62 -10.83 -0.62 -43.73
N ASP A 63 -11.93 -1.32 -43.45
CA ASP A 63 -12.31 -1.68 -42.09
C ASP A 63 -11.26 -2.66 -41.55
N VAL A 64 -10.23 -2.12 -40.91
CA VAL A 64 -9.17 -2.91 -40.28
C VAL A 64 -9.77 -3.65 -39.08
N LEU A 65 -10.20 -4.89 -39.31
CA LEU A 65 -10.73 -5.80 -38.29
C LEU A 65 -9.64 -6.27 -37.33
N LEU A 66 -9.21 -5.36 -36.46
CA LEU A 66 -8.27 -5.61 -35.38
C LEU A 66 -8.99 -6.32 -34.23
N ARG A 67 -8.38 -7.40 -33.74
CA ARG A 67 -8.77 -8.05 -32.49
C ARG A 67 -7.66 -7.87 -31.44
N PRO A 68 -7.48 -6.64 -30.91
CA PRO A 68 -6.45 -6.39 -29.91
C PRO A 68 -6.68 -7.23 -28.65
N THR A 69 -5.59 -7.66 -28.02
CA THR A 69 -5.64 -8.32 -26.72
C THR A 69 -5.95 -7.31 -25.61
N PHE A 70 -6.31 -7.80 -24.43
CA PHE A 70 -6.47 -6.94 -23.25
C PHE A 70 -5.20 -6.14 -22.92
N ASN A 71 -4.02 -6.74 -23.12
CA ASN A 71 -2.74 -6.07 -22.87
C ASN A 71 -2.49 -4.96 -23.89
N ASP A 72 -2.77 -5.19 -25.17
CA ASP A 72 -2.63 -4.15 -26.20
C ASP A 72 -3.50 -2.95 -25.86
N LEU A 73 -4.76 -3.19 -25.51
CA LEU A 73 -5.68 -2.14 -25.06
C LEU A 73 -5.15 -1.44 -23.81
N ALA A 74 -4.83 -2.17 -22.74
CA ALA A 74 -4.41 -1.60 -21.46
C ALA A 74 -3.12 -0.77 -21.57
N VAL A 75 -2.11 -1.24 -22.31
CA VAL A 75 -0.87 -0.49 -22.56
C VAL A 75 -1.18 0.77 -23.39
N THR A 76 -1.98 0.64 -24.45
CA THR A 76 -2.39 1.79 -25.28
C THR A 76 -3.17 2.84 -24.49
N THR A 77 -4.02 2.44 -23.53
CA THR A 77 -4.82 3.37 -22.72
C THR A 77 -4.05 4.10 -21.61
N ILE A 78 -2.94 3.53 -21.16
CA ILE A 78 -2.13 4.08 -20.05
C ILE A 78 -0.95 4.91 -20.59
N ALA A 79 -0.41 4.58 -21.76
CA ALA A 79 0.69 5.32 -22.38
C ALA A 79 0.26 6.72 -22.89
N SER A 80 1.10 7.74 -22.66
CA SER A 80 0.84 9.15 -22.96
C SER A 80 0.46 9.43 -24.41
N ASP A 81 1.06 8.67 -25.32
CA ASP A 81 0.96 8.85 -26.77
C ASP A 81 -0.04 7.90 -27.44
N SER A 82 -0.66 7.02 -26.64
CA SER A 82 -1.54 5.94 -27.10
C SER A 82 -1.02 5.16 -28.33
N PRO A 83 0.24 4.64 -28.30
CA PRO A 83 0.74 3.72 -29.33
C PRO A 83 -0.04 2.42 -29.29
N PHE A 84 -0.51 1.98 -30.45
CA PHE A 84 -1.26 0.75 -30.61
C PHE A 84 -0.31 -0.43 -30.76
N THR A 85 -0.60 -1.54 -30.06
CA THR A 85 0.23 -2.77 -30.07
C THR A 85 1.72 -2.56 -29.71
N GLY A 86 2.05 -1.45 -29.05
CA GLY A 86 3.42 -1.09 -28.65
C GLY A 86 4.28 -0.48 -29.77
N ASP A 87 3.73 -0.22 -30.95
CA ASP A 87 4.43 0.46 -32.05
C ASP A 87 4.13 1.97 -32.01
N GLU A 88 5.16 2.81 -31.87
CA GLU A 88 5.02 4.26 -31.80
C GLU A 88 4.56 4.90 -33.13
N SER A 89 4.72 4.20 -34.26
CA SER A 89 4.29 4.67 -35.57
C SER A 89 2.77 4.55 -35.79
N TYR A 90 2.10 3.66 -35.06
CA TYR A 90 0.65 3.47 -35.11
C TYR A 90 -0.01 4.01 -33.83
N LYS A 91 -0.60 5.21 -33.88
CA LYS A 91 -1.28 5.83 -32.72
C LYS A 91 -2.80 5.84 -32.89
N PHE A 92 -3.56 5.55 -31.83
CA PHE A 92 -5.02 5.71 -31.87
C PHE A 92 -5.42 7.18 -31.75
N THR A 93 -5.84 7.78 -32.85
CA THR A 93 -6.36 9.16 -32.91
C THR A 93 -7.88 9.19 -33.09
N THR A 94 -8.62 9.88 -32.22
CA THR A 94 -10.05 10.18 -32.46
C THR A 94 -10.22 11.25 -33.53
N LYS A 95 -11.30 11.13 -34.31
CA LYS A 95 -11.71 12.18 -35.26
C LYS A 95 -12.13 13.45 -34.49
N PRO A 96 -11.80 14.67 -34.96
CA PRO A 96 -11.99 15.91 -34.19
C PRO A 96 -13.44 16.23 -33.79
N SER A 97 -14.43 15.66 -34.48
CA SER A 97 -15.87 15.84 -34.24
C SER A 97 -16.39 15.14 -32.99
N GLU A 98 -15.71 14.12 -32.47
CA GLU A 98 -16.17 13.31 -31.34
C GLU A 98 -15.47 13.71 -30.03
N ARG A 99 -15.90 14.85 -29.46
CA ARG A 99 -15.62 15.18 -28.05
C ARG A 99 -16.46 14.28 -27.14
N GLY A 100 -16.01 13.05 -26.86
CA GLY A 100 -16.72 12.17 -25.91
C GLY A 100 -16.01 10.92 -25.41
N SER A 101 -15.11 10.29 -26.18
CA SER A 101 -14.76 8.87 -25.95
C SER A 101 -13.28 8.53 -25.76
N LYS A 102 -12.35 9.50 -25.76
CA LYS A 102 -10.93 9.22 -25.44
C LYS A 102 -10.77 8.72 -24.00
N PHE A 103 -10.72 7.40 -23.85
CA PHE A 103 -10.12 6.67 -22.72
C PHE A 103 -10.16 7.39 -21.36
N LEU A 104 -11.34 7.86 -20.95
CA LEU A 104 -11.54 8.54 -19.66
C LEU A 104 -11.06 7.64 -18.52
N PHE A 105 -11.33 6.34 -18.61
CA PHE A 105 -10.80 5.35 -17.68
C PHE A 105 -9.26 5.30 -17.65
N GLY A 106 -8.57 5.42 -18.78
CA GLY A 106 -7.10 5.41 -18.83
C GLY A 106 -6.49 6.64 -18.17
N SER A 107 -6.98 7.83 -18.52
CA SER A 107 -6.53 9.09 -17.91
C SER A 107 -6.93 9.24 -16.43
N MET A 108 -8.11 8.73 -16.05
CA MET A 108 -8.51 8.61 -14.64
C MET A 108 -7.62 7.61 -13.89
N THR A 109 -7.28 6.47 -14.50
CA THR A 109 -6.43 5.45 -13.87
C THR A 109 -5.00 5.94 -13.69
N ASP A 110 -4.38 6.58 -14.68
CA ASP A 110 -3.06 7.21 -14.55
C ASP A 110 -3.07 8.29 -13.46
N LYS A 111 -4.10 9.16 -13.44
CA LYS A 111 -4.26 10.16 -12.37
C LYS A 111 -4.42 9.50 -11.00
N TRP A 112 -5.24 8.45 -10.87
CA TRP A 112 -5.42 7.71 -9.62
C TRP A 112 -4.16 6.98 -9.18
N ILE A 113 -3.37 6.42 -10.09
CA ILE A 113 -2.07 5.80 -9.78
C ILE A 113 -1.10 6.86 -9.27
N LYS A 114 -1.04 8.04 -9.90
CA LYS A 114 -0.22 9.16 -9.44
C LYS A 114 -0.64 9.67 -8.06
N GLU A 115 -1.94 9.86 -7.82
CA GLU A 115 -2.48 10.24 -6.52
C GLU A 115 -2.24 9.16 -5.45
N PHE A 116 -2.42 7.88 -5.80
CA PHE A 116 -2.16 6.74 -4.90
C PHE A 116 -0.68 6.64 -4.52
N ASN A 117 0.24 6.77 -5.48
CA ASN A 117 1.68 6.72 -5.25
C ASN A 117 2.18 7.95 -4.47
N ALA A 118 1.57 9.12 -4.67
CA ALA A 118 1.87 10.31 -3.87
C ALA A 118 1.40 10.17 -2.41
N LEU A 119 0.30 9.44 -2.17
CA LEU A 119 -0.20 9.14 -0.82
C LEU A 119 0.50 7.93 -0.17
N ASN A 120 1.11 7.05 -0.97
CA ASN A 120 1.83 5.87 -0.52
C ASN A 120 3.25 5.85 -1.13
N PRO A 121 4.13 6.77 -0.70
CA PRO A 121 5.53 6.71 -1.10
C PRO A 121 6.11 5.35 -0.73
N ARG A 122 6.96 4.81 -1.60
CA ARG A 122 7.76 3.63 -1.25
C ARG A 122 8.71 4.04 -0.14
N LEU A 123 8.55 3.42 1.03
CA LEU A 123 9.44 3.65 2.16
C LEU A 123 10.67 2.76 2.05
N ASP A 124 11.83 3.34 2.38
CA ASP A 124 13.08 2.60 2.58
C ASP A 124 13.23 2.18 4.06
N GLU A 125 14.06 1.17 4.32
CA GLU A 125 14.40 0.76 5.69
C GLU A 125 15.35 1.79 6.33
N ILE A 126 15.22 2.02 7.64
CA ILE A 126 16.19 2.83 8.38
C ILE A 126 17.56 2.11 8.31
N PRO A 127 18.64 2.79 7.89
CA PRO A 127 19.96 2.19 7.85
C PRO A 127 20.42 1.79 9.25
N GLU A 128 21.11 0.64 9.36
CA GLU A 128 21.84 0.28 10.57
C GLU A 128 22.85 1.39 10.89
N TYR A 129 22.77 1.94 12.09
CA TYR A 129 23.50 3.15 12.46
C TYR A 129 24.96 2.79 12.75
N ASP A 130 25.86 3.09 11.81
CA ASP A 130 27.29 3.09 12.10
C ASP A 130 27.55 4.05 13.27
N THR A 131 28.23 3.56 14.31
CA THR A 131 28.47 4.28 15.57
C THR A 131 29.53 5.37 15.44
N LEU A 132 29.25 6.36 14.59
CA LEU A 132 30.06 7.56 14.37
C LEU A 132 29.85 8.59 15.48
N PHE A 133 30.14 8.21 16.73
CA PHE A 133 30.48 9.18 17.78
C PHE A 133 31.91 9.73 17.58
N SER A 134 32.18 10.26 16.37
CA SER A 134 33.34 11.11 16.09
C SER A 134 33.12 12.56 16.56
N PHE A 135 31.91 12.89 17.02
CA PHE A 135 31.51 14.24 17.42
C PHE A 135 32.30 14.77 18.65
N LEU A 136 32.71 13.91 19.58
CA LEU A 136 33.42 14.30 20.82
C LEU A 136 34.74 13.55 20.98
N GLY A 137 35.68 13.87 20.10
CA GLY A 137 37.06 13.39 20.12
C GLY A 137 37.93 14.01 21.24
N SER A 138 37.52 13.89 22.50
CA SER A 138 38.37 14.14 23.66
C SER A 138 37.94 13.28 24.85
N ARG A 139 38.80 12.34 25.27
CA ARG A 139 38.59 11.62 26.52
C ARG A 139 38.74 12.58 27.69
N LEU A 140 37.69 12.68 28.50
CA LEU A 140 37.74 13.28 29.83
C LEU A 140 38.25 12.24 30.84
N ASP A 141 39.54 11.89 30.72
CA ASP A 141 40.15 10.83 31.55
C ASP A 141 40.33 11.24 33.04
N ASP A 142 40.05 12.50 33.42
CA ASP A 142 40.35 13.08 34.76
C ASP A 142 39.14 13.70 35.52
N VAL A 143 37.91 13.61 35.01
CA VAL A 143 36.74 14.33 35.59
C VAL A 143 35.82 13.40 36.39
N SER A 144 36.29 12.95 37.55
CA SER A 144 35.47 12.16 38.50
C SER A 144 34.60 13.09 39.38
N PHE A 145 33.38 13.40 38.90
CA PHE A 145 32.37 14.13 39.68
C PHE A 145 31.12 13.31 40.04
N ALA A 146 30.85 12.18 39.36
CA ALA A 146 29.55 11.52 39.40
C ALA A 146 29.09 10.99 40.76
N GLU A 147 29.99 10.63 41.69
CA GLU A 147 29.59 10.23 43.04
C GLU A 147 29.03 11.39 43.87
N SER A 148 29.52 12.62 43.64
CA SER A 148 29.18 13.81 44.44
C SER A 148 27.85 14.47 44.06
N ILE A 149 27.36 14.22 42.85
CA ILE A 149 26.13 14.83 42.32
C ILE A 149 24.92 14.09 42.88
N SER A 150 24.23 14.73 43.83
CA SER A 150 23.02 14.21 44.48
C SER A 150 21.79 15.13 44.36
N SER A 151 21.98 16.37 43.90
CA SER A 151 20.89 17.34 43.69
C SER A 151 21.08 18.14 42.40
N LEU A 152 19.98 18.73 41.90
CA LEU A 152 20.00 19.62 40.74
C LEU A 152 20.95 20.82 40.94
N GLY A 153 21.04 21.33 42.17
CA GLY A 153 21.94 22.44 42.52
C GLY A 153 23.42 22.06 42.49
N ASP A 154 23.77 20.78 42.66
CA ASP A 154 25.15 20.31 42.55
C ASP A 154 25.52 20.03 41.10
N LEU A 155 24.57 19.54 40.30
CA LEU A 155 24.70 19.44 38.85
C LEU A 155 24.88 20.82 38.19
N GLU A 156 24.05 21.81 38.56
CA GLU A 156 24.18 23.20 38.09
C GLU A 156 25.56 23.78 38.42
N LYS A 157 26.09 23.54 39.62
CA LYS A 157 27.45 23.94 40.02
C LYS A 157 28.50 23.22 39.17
N SER A 158 28.43 21.90 39.05
CA SER A 158 29.41 21.08 38.31
C SER A 158 29.52 21.52 36.85
N ILE A 159 28.38 21.71 36.17
CA ILE A 159 28.34 22.24 34.80
C ILE A 159 28.92 23.66 34.76
N LYS A 160 28.56 24.55 35.70
CA LYS A 160 29.07 25.92 35.75
C LYS A 160 30.58 26.01 36.03
N TYR A 161 31.14 25.11 36.84
CA TYR A 161 32.58 25.04 37.10
C TYR A 161 33.37 24.45 35.92
N SER A 162 32.75 23.58 35.12
CA SER A 162 33.37 22.97 33.93
C SER A 162 33.18 23.81 32.65
N ALA A 163 32.17 24.68 32.62
CA ALA A 163 31.87 25.59 31.52
C ALA A 163 32.96 26.59 31.06
N PRO A 164 34.00 26.95 31.86
CA PRO A 164 35.11 27.76 31.35
C PRO A 164 35.98 27.03 30.32
N GLU A 165 35.98 25.69 30.35
CA GLU A 165 36.87 24.84 29.54
C GLU A 165 36.10 24.00 28.50
N MET A 166 34.80 23.76 28.70
CA MET A 166 33.96 22.90 27.86
C MET A 166 32.57 23.46 27.58
N LYS A 167 31.92 23.04 26.49
CA LYS A 167 30.50 23.37 26.28
C LYS A 167 29.63 22.56 27.27
N PRO A 168 28.49 23.09 27.74
CA PRO A 168 27.60 22.34 28.65
C PRO A 168 27.13 20.98 28.10
N GLY A 169 26.96 20.85 26.78
CA GLY A 169 26.62 19.57 26.14
C GLY A 169 27.71 18.51 26.29
N ASP A 170 28.99 18.91 26.23
CA ASP A 170 30.15 18.02 26.37
C ASP A 170 30.23 17.48 27.81
N VAL A 171 29.96 18.34 28.80
CA VAL A 171 29.89 17.96 30.23
C VAL A 171 28.73 16.98 30.47
N ILE A 172 27.56 17.23 29.88
CA ILE A 172 26.41 16.31 29.99
C ILE A 172 26.67 14.97 29.32
N HIS A 173 27.36 14.98 28.16
CA HIS A 173 27.80 13.76 27.50
C HIS A 173 28.75 12.95 28.39
N ALA A 174 29.72 13.59 29.03
CA ALA A 174 30.64 12.95 29.96
C ALA A 174 29.88 12.31 31.14
N LEU A 175 29.03 13.07 31.83
CA LEU A 175 28.23 12.55 32.95
C LEU A 175 27.37 11.35 32.55
N LEU A 176 26.63 11.43 31.43
CA LEU A 176 25.80 10.32 30.93
C LEU A 176 26.62 9.12 30.39
N SER A 177 27.93 9.29 30.19
CA SER A 177 28.86 8.21 29.87
C SER A 177 29.42 7.50 31.11
N GLU A 178 29.29 8.09 32.30
CA GLU A 178 29.75 7.47 33.55
C GLU A 178 28.72 6.45 34.08
N GLU A 179 29.22 5.31 34.60
CA GLU A 179 28.42 4.21 35.14
C GLU A 179 27.34 4.65 36.16
N PRO A 180 27.60 5.59 37.12
CA PRO A 180 26.58 6.02 38.06
C PRO A 180 25.37 6.70 37.40
N PHE A 181 25.51 7.41 36.29
CA PHE A 181 24.38 8.00 35.56
C PHE A 181 23.69 7.01 34.61
N GLN A 182 24.41 5.98 34.17
CA GLN A 182 23.82 4.90 33.37
C GLN A 182 22.96 3.97 34.22
N LEU A 183 23.36 3.70 35.47
CA LEU A 183 22.70 2.76 36.38
C LEU A 183 21.71 3.42 37.37
N ASP A 184 21.95 4.65 37.84
CA ASP A 184 21.03 5.34 38.76
C ASP A 184 20.05 6.27 38.02
N ILE A 185 18.81 5.82 37.91
CA ILE A 185 17.70 6.58 37.32
C ILE A 185 17.49 7.94 38.00
N THR A 186 17.85 8.09 39.28
CA THR A 186 17.75 9.36 40.02
C THR A 186 18.72 10.39 39.44
N LYS A 187 19.99 10.00 39.25
CA LYS A 187 21.03 10.85 38.66
C LYS A 187 20.73 11.15 37.20
N TYR A 188 20.24 10.16 36.46
CA TYR A 188 19.74 10.35 35.11
C TYR A 188 18.63 11.42 35.04
N ASN A 189 17.63 11.33 35.93
CA ASN A 189 16.54 12.30 36.00
C ASN A 189 17.01 13.72 36.34
N LEU A 190 18.05 13.90 37.18
CA LEU A 190 18.64 15.23 37.43
C LEU A 190 19.19 15.87 36.15
N VAL A 191 19.83 15.08 35.27
CA VAL A 191 20.32 15.58 33.97
C VAL A 191 19.15 15.99 33.07
N ILE A 192 18.11 15.17 33.00
CA ILE A 192 16.92 15.47 32.18
C ILE A 192 16.15 16.68 32.74
N GLU A 193 16.07 16.86 34.06
CA GLU A 193 15.45 18.04 34.69
C GLU A 193 16.26 19.32 34.40
N TYR A 194 17.59 19.26 34.50
CA TYR A 194 18.49 20.35 34.10
C TYR A 194 18.25 20.75 32.64
N LEU A 195 18.22 19.77 31.72
CA LEU A 195 17.96 19.99 30.31
C LEU A 195 16.59 20.66 30.06
N LYS A 196 15.53 20.20 30.73
CA LYS A 196 14.18 20.83 30.66
C LYS A 196 14.22 22.27 31.13
N ARG A 197 14.84 22.55 32.28
CA ARG A 197 14.90 23.89 32.87
C ARG A 197 15.68 24.90 32.02
N HIS A 198 16.68 24.43 31.27
CA HIS A 198 17.49 25.28 30.39
C HIS A 198 17.02 25.33 28.94
N LEU A 199 15.96 24.60 28.56
CA LEU A 199 15.43 24.56 27.19
C LEU A 199 15.09 25.96 26.63
N THR A 200 14.36 26.77 27.40
CA THR A 200 13.78 28.06 26.97
C THR A 200 14.69 29.27 27.21
N SER A 201 15.87 29.08 27.82
CA SER A 201 16.81 30.20 27.99
C SER A 201 17.37 30.62 26.64
N LYS A 202 17.39 31.92 26.33
CA LYS A 202 18.10 32.43 25.14
C LYS A 202 19.63 32.22 25.19
N SER A 203 20.16 31.81 26.35
CA SER A 203 21.54 31.35 26.52
C SER A 203 21.69 29.83 26.34
N SER A 204 20.65 29.12 25.91
CA SER A 204 20.70 27.68 25.73
C SER A 204 21.51 27.35 24.48
N TRP A 205 22.53 26.51 24.69
CA TRP A 205 23.26 25.80 23.64
C TRP A 205 22.34 24.88 22.82
N VAL A 206 21.16 24.57 23.37
CA VAL A 206 20.03 23.85 22.78
C VAL A 206 19.46 24.57 21.55
N SER A 207 19.16 25.88 21.62
CA SER A 207 18.34 26.56 20.59
C SER A 207 19.12 27.35 19.53
N GLY A 208 20.44 27.14 19.41
CA GLY A 208 21.29 27.98 18.55
C GLY A 208 22.56 27.34 17.99
N THR A 209 22.79 26.04 18.20
CA THR A 209 23.95 25.33 17.66
C THR A 209 23.55 24.42 16.49
N SER A 210 24.41 24.30 15.48
CA SER A 210 24.29 23.29 14.41
C SER A 210 24.22 21.86 14.94
N ASP A 211 24.75 21.67 16.14
CA ASP A 211 25.07 20.38 16.72
C ASP A 211 23.91 19.80 17.55
N PHE A 212 22.87 20.59 17.81
CA PHE A 212 21.77 20.16 18.68
C PHE A 212 21.04 18.89 18.20
N PRO A 213 20.77 18.67 16.89
CA PRO A 213 20.23 17.38 16.42
C PRO A 213 21.14 16.18 16.76
N MET A 214 22.47 16.33 16.66
CA MET A 214 23.42 15.28 17.05
C MET A 214 23.42 15.01 18.57
N PHE A 215 23.18 16.04 19.38
CA PHE A 215 23.00 15.88 20.82
C PHE A 215 21.68 15.16 21.18
N LEU A 216 20.59 15.43 20.45
CA LEU A 216 19.34 14.67 20.59
C LEU A 216 19.52 13.20 20.20
N ASP A 217 20.29 12.93 19.14
CA ASP A 217 20.67 11.57 18.72
C ASP A 217 21.48 10.86 19.82
N PHE A 218 22.45 11.54 20.45
CA PHE A 218 23.17 11.02 21.61
C PHE A 218 22.25 10.66 22.78
N LEU A 219 21.33 11.56 23.18
CA LEU A 219 20.41 11.29 24.30
C LEU A 219 19.49 10.10 24.03
N ALA A 220 18.99 9.98 22.79
CA ALA A 220 18.16 8.85 22.39
C ALA A 220 18.96 7.54 22.41
N GLN A 221 20.21 7.52 21.95
CA GLN A 221 21.05 6.32 22.02
C GLN A 221 21.44 5.96 23.47
N ASN A 222 21.77 6.96 24.30
CA ASN A 222 22.05 6.75 25.71
C ASN A 222 20.85 6.15 26.47
N SER A 223 19.61 6.47 26.06
CA SER A 223 18.40 5.86 26.63
C SER A 223 18.32 4.34 26.46
N GLN A 224 18.99 3.78 25.45
CA GLN A 224 19.02 2.35 25.19
C GLN A 224 20.00 1.62 26.12
N THR A 225 20.96 2.33 26.70
CA THR A 225 21.82 1.79 27.77
C THR A 225 20.97 1.62 29.03
N TYR A 226 21.01 0.43 29.64
CA TYR A 226 20.45 0.02 30.94
C TYR A 226 19.14 0.71 31.41
N SER A 227 18.08 -0.07 31.63
CA SER A 227 16.78 0.42 32.13
C SER A 227 16.06 1.43 31.21
N MET A 228 15.96 1.14 29.91
CA MET A 228 15.22 1.98 28.95
C MET A 228 13.80 2.33 29.40
N ALA A 229 13.05 1.38 29.98
CA ALA A 229 11.68 1.60 30.45
C ALA A 229 11.61 2.61 31.63
N GLU A 230 12.62 2.64 32.50
CA GLU A 230 12.69 3.59 33.63
C GLU A 230 13.06 5.00 33.13
N LYS A 231 13.94 5.08 32.13
CA LYS A 231 14.36 6.34 31.48
C LYS A 231 13.30 6.92 30.53
N ALA A 232 12.39 6.09 30.01
CA ALA A 232 11.44 6.45 28.96
C ALA A 232 10.58 7.67 29.30
N SER A 233 9.90 7.67 30.45
CA SER A 233 9.00 8.75 30.86
C SER A 233 9.71 10.10 31.00
N ALA A 234 10.92 10.09 31.56
CA ALA A 234 11.71 11.31 31.75
C ALA A 234 12.12 11.94 30.41
N LEU A 235 12.65 11.11 29.50
CA LEU A 235 13.09 11.53 28.17
C LEU A 235 11.95 11.91 27.25
N ASP A 236 10.88 11.11 27.15
CA ASP A 236 9.71 11.42 26.33
C ASP A 236 9.12 12.78 26.74
N SER A 237 9.05 13.06 28.05
CA SER A 237 8.68 14.38 28.55
C SER A 237 9.68 15.49 28.20
N TYR A 238 10.97 15.20 28.02
CA TYR A 238 11.97 16.17 27.55
C TYR A 238 11.82 16.45 26.04
N PHE A 239 11.85 15.40 25.22
CA PHE A 239 11.66 15.51 23.78
C PHE A 239 10.31 16.14 23.43
N GLY A 240 9.24 15.80 24.16
CA GLY A 240 7.93 16.45 24.03
C GLY A 240 7.97 17.97 24.26
N ALA A 241 8.82 18.46 25.17
CA ALA A 241 9.05 19.88 25.36
C ALA A 241 9.93 20.48 24.26
N VAL A 242 11.04 19.82 23.90
CA VAL A 242 11.95 20.22 22.79
C VAL A 242 11.17 20.45 21.50
N PHE A 243 10.36 19.47 21.08
CA PHE A 243 9.59 19.53 19.84
C PHE A 243 8.33 20.40 19.93
N ALA A 244 7.93 20.85 21.13
CA ALA A 244 6.89 21.87 21.28
C ALA A 244 7.45 23.28 21.04
N GLU A 245 8.66 23.56 21.55
CA GLU A 245 9.35 24.84 21.36
C GLU A 245 9.95 24.98 19.94
N GLU A 246 10.59 23.94 19.41
CA GLU A 246 11.14 23.93 18.04
C GLU A 246 10.65 22.74 17.19
N PRO A 247 9.43 22.80 16.63
CA PRO A 247 8.89 21.74 15.77
C PRO A 247 9.74 21.43 14.52
N SER A 248 10.60 22.37 14.09
CA SER A 248 11.46 22.18 12.91
C SER A 248 12.53 21.09 13.10
N LEU A 249 12.83 20.70 14.34
CA LEU A 249 13.83 19.66 14.64
C LEU A 249 13.43 18.28 14.11
N PHE A 250 12.13 18.01 13.97
CA PHE A 250 11.62 16.74 13.44
C PHE A 250 12.18 16.38 12.05
N SER A 251 12.51 17.37 11.22
CA SER A 251 13.13 17.17 9.90
C SER A 251 14.66 17.20 9.91
N LYS A 252 15.30 17.57 11.03
CA LYS A 252 16.76 17.68 11.19
C LYS A 252 17.38 16.51 11.97
N VAL A 253 16.61 15.91 12.88
CA VAL A 253 16.98 14.73 13.68
C VAL A 253 17.03 13.49 12.78
N SER A 254 17.93 12.55 13.07
CA SER A 254 18.13 11.38 12.20
C SER A 254 16.93 10.40 12.24
N PRO A 255 16.67 9.65 11.14
CA PRO A 255 15.59 8.65 11.08
C PRO A 255 15.66 7.62 12.21
N SER A 256 16.86 7.16 12.55
CA SER A 256 17.10 6.20 13.63
C SER A 256 16.69 6.77 14.97
N THR A 257 17.04 8.03 15.27
CA THR A 257 16.57 8.70 16.49
C THR A 257 15.06 8.84 16.53
N LEU A 258 14.38 9.15 15.41
CA LEU A 258 12.91 9.19 15.38
C LEU A 258 12.27 7.83 15.72
N ASP A 259 12.89 6.71 15.31
CA ASP A 259 12.45 5.36 15.68
C ASP A 259 12.67 5.07 17.17
N ILE A 260 13.81 5.50 17.75
CA ILE A 260 14.06 5.40 19.19
C ILE A 260 13.06 6.25 19.99
N LEU A 261 12.78 7.48 19.53
CA LEU A 261 11.80 8.38 20.14
C LEU A 261 10.39 7.79 20.08
N THR A 262 10.04 7.13 18.99
CA THR A 262 8.78 6.36 18.90
C THR A 262 8.73 5.29 19.98
N LYS A 263 9.80 4.51 20.14
CA LYS A 263 9.86 3.46 21.17
C LYS A 263 9.74 4.07 22.58
N LEU A 264 10.48 5.13 22.89
CA LEU A 264 10.40 5.83 24.18
C LEU A 264 8.98 6.35 24.47
N ALA A 265 8.32 6.94 23.47
CA ALA A 265 6.95 7.44 23.57
C ALA A 265 5.91 6.31 23.71
N CYS A 266 6.18 5.11 23.17
CA CYS A 266 5.33 3.94 23.44
C CYS A 266 5.51 3.41 24.87
N GLU A 267 6.75 3.27 25.34
CA GLU A 267 7.09 2.83 26.71
C GLU A 267 6.55 3.82 27.78
N SER A 268 6.47 5.12 27.47
CA SER A 268 5.85 6.14 28.33
C SER A 268 4.32 6.24 28.21
N HIS A 269 3.69 5.42 27.35
CA HIS A 269 2.29 5.51 26.93
C HIS A 269 1.87 6.85 26.26
N ASN A 270 2.83 7.68 25.82
CA ASN A 270 2.58 8.90 25.05
C ASN A 270 2.31 8.62 23.57
N LEU A 271 1.11 8.08 23.28
CA LEU A 271 0.66 7.82 21.91
C LEU A 271 0.75 9.03 20.98
N LYS A 272 0.52 10.26 21.49
CA LYS A 272 0.61 11.49 20.68
C LYS A 272 2.05 11.82 20.28
N GLY A 273 3.03 11.54 21.14
CA GLY A 273 4.45 11.62 20.82
C GLY A 273 4.83 10.60 19.73
N ALA A 274 4.46 9.33 19.93
CA ALA A 274 4.73 8.25 18.98
C ALA A 274 4.11 8.50 17.59
N MET A 275 2.88 9.03 17.52
CA MET A 275 2.26 9.42 16.26
C MET A 275 3.06 10.49 15.52
N LYS A 276 3.50 11.55 16.22
CA LYS A 276 4.27 12.65 15.60
C LYS A 276 5.65 12.20 15.10
N THR A 277 6.36 11.36 15.84
CA THR A 277 7.68 10.85 15.44
C THR A 277 7.57 9.95 14.21
N LEU A 278 6.60 9.04 14.19
CA LEU A 278 6.32 8.17 13.05
C LEU A 278 5.80 8.93 11.82
N GLU A 279 4.91 9.90 12.01
CA GLU A 279 4.41 10.77 10.94
C GLU A 279 5.56 11.59 10.31
N SER A 280 6.49 12.10 11.14
CA SER A 280 7.70 12.78 10.66
C SER A 280 8.60 11.85 9.84
N LEU A 281 8.84 10.62 10.33
CA LEU A 281 9.66 9.62 9.65
C LEU A 281 9.11 9.31 8.24
N VAL A 282 7.79 9.17 8.10
CA VAL A 282 7.13 8.95 6.81
C VAL A 282 7.15 10.20 5.92
N LYS A 283 6.81 11.38 6.47
CA LYS A 283 6.62 12.61 5.67
C LYS A 283 7.90 13.34 5.28
N HIS A 284 8.92 13.31 6.14
CA HIS A 284 10.15 14.08 5.95
C HIS A 284 11.34 13.22 5.53
N HIS A 285 11.41 11.98 6.01
CA HIS A 285 12.52 11.06 5.73
C HIS A 285 12.17 9.94 4.74
N THR A 286 10.88 9.73 4.44
CA THR A 286 10.38 8.64 3.58
C THR A 286 10.89 7.25 3.98
N MET A 287 11.06 7.01 5.29
CA MET A 287 11.53 5.74 5.84
C MET A 287 10.46 5.03 6.64
N ALA A 288 10.58 3.70 6.73
CA ALA A 288 9.75 2.86 7.58
C ALA A 288 10.41 2.72 8.98
N PRO A 289 9.63 2.82 10.08
CA PRO A 289 10.14 2.53 11.42
C PRO A 289 10.55 1.06 11.53
N SER A 290 11.30 0.70 12.58
CA SER A 290 11.59 -0.71 12.83
C SER A 290 10.29 -1.48 13.11
N LYS A 291 10.20 -2.70 12.57
CA LYS A 291 8.97 -3.49 12.57
C LYS A 291 8.41 -3.72 13.99
N GLY A 292 9.29 -3.95 14.96
CA GLY A 292 8.91 -4.14 16.36
C GLY A 292 8.30 -2.88 16.99
N ASN A 293 8.89 -1.71 16.75
CA ASN A 293 8.38 -0.44 17.28
C ASN A 293 7.00 -0.11 16.69
N PHE A 294 6.80 -0.32 15.38
CA PHE A 294 5.50 -0.11 14.75
C PHE A 294 4.43 -1.10 15.26
N GLN A 295 4.79 -2.37 15.46
CA GLN A 295 3.87 -3.37 16.03
C GLN A 295 3.44 -3.00 17.45
N HIS A 296 4.37 -2.50 18.28
CA HIS A 296 4.09 -2.06 19.64
C HIS A 296 3.24 -0.77 19.66
N PHE A 297 3.52 0.20 18.79
CA PHE A 297 2.66 1.35 18.57
C PHE A 297 1.23 0.93 18.17
N MET A 298 1.09 0.03 17.19
CA MET A 298 -0.21 -0.45 16.72
C MET A 298 -0.97 -1.23 17.80
N GLN A 299 -0.28 -1.90 18.72
CA GLN A 299 -0.89 -2.51 19.90
C GLN A 299 -1.52 -1.44 20.81
N LEU A 300 -0.71 -0.51 21.31
CA LEU A 300 -1.14 0.54 22.24
C LEU A 300 -2.24 1.43 21.64
N TYR A 301 -2.10 1.78 20.36
CA TYR A 301 -3.12 2.53 19.63
C TYR A 301 -4.44 1.76 19.51
N SER A 302 -4.38 0.45 19.21
CA SER A 302 -5.58 -0.38 19.12
C SER A 302 -6.28 -0.55 20.47
N GLU A 303 -5.53 -0.59 21.57
CA GLU A 303 -6.06 -0.61 22.94
C GLU A 303 -6.74 0.72 23.30
N SER A 304 -6.08 1.87 23.10
CA SER A 304 -6.66 3.21 23.29
C SER A 304 -7.91 3.42 22.45
N ALA A 305 -7.87 3.10 21.15
CA ALA A 305 -9.02 3.25 20.25
C ALA A 305 -10.23 2.39 20.66
N ARG A 306 -9.99 1.22 21.29
CA ARG A 306 -11.05 0.38 21.88
C ARG A 306 -11.60 1.00 23.17
N GLN A 307 -10.74 1.49 24.07
CA GLN A 307 -11.12 2.10 25.35
C GLN A 307 -11.89 3.41 25.18
N GLU A 308 -11.40 4.30 24.32
CA GLU A 308 -12.03 5.58 23.96
C GLU A 308 -13.23 5.40 23.00
N ASN A 309 -13.47 4.17 22.53
CA ASN A 309 -14.52 3.79 21.59
C ASN A 309 -14.54 4.62 20.30
N LYS A 310 -13.36 4.93 19.73
CA LYS A 310 -13.22 5.76 18.53
C LYS A 310 -14.01 5.21 17.34
N ASN A 311 -14.61 6.12 16.57
CA ASN A 311 -15.33 5.79 15.35
C ASN A 311 -14.38 5.62 14.14
N LYS A 312 -14.93 5.27 12.97
CA LYS A 312 -14.16 5.03 11.75
C LYS A 312 -13.43 6.30 11.30
N GLU A 313 -14.11 7.43 11.35
CA GLU A 313 -13.63 8.73 10.89
C GLU A 313 -12.44 9.21 11.72
N GLN A 314 -12.56 9.16 13.05
CA GLN A 314 -11.50 9.51 14.01
C GLN A 314 -10.25 8.65 13.81
N ILE A 315 -10.42 7.33 13.67
CA ILE A 315 -9.28 6.43 13.44
C ILE A 315 -8.63 6.73 12.08
N LEU A 316 -9.41 6.93 11.01
CA LEU A 316 -8.86 7.26 9.70
C LEU A 316 -8.15 8.63 9.68
N GLU A 317 -8.63 9.62 10.41
CA GLU A 317 -7.97 10.92 10.57
C GLU A 317 -6.63 10.75 11.31
N GLU A 318 -6.63 10.04 12.43
CA GLU A 318 -5.46 9.84 13.29
C GLU A 318 -4.35 8.99 12.65
N ILE A 319 -4.67 7.91 11.93
CA ILE A 319 -3.67 6.96 11.41
C ILE A 319 -3.58 6.87 9.88
N THR A 320 -4.14 7.81 9.10
CA THR A 320 -3.99 7.78 7.64
C THR A 320 -2.52 7.87 7.17
N TRP A 321 -1.64 8.53 7.92
CA TRP A 321 -0.20 8.61 7.62
C TRP A 321 0.52 7.26 7.74
N SER A 322 -0.04 6.25 8.42
CA SER A 322 0.60 4.94 8.60
C SER A 322 0.39 3.97 7.44
N LYS A 323 -0.47 4.31 6.46
CA LYS A 323 -0.73 3.49 5.27
C LYS A 323 0.57 3.05 4.54
N PRO A 324 1.57 3.92 4.30
CA PRO A 324 2.79 3.50 3.61
C PRO A 324 3.61 2.48 4.44
N ILE A 325 3.56 2.59 5.77
CA ILE A 325 4.19 1.62 6.69
C ILE A 325 3.49 0.26 6.61
N LEU A 326 2.15 0.24 6.59
CA LEU A 326 1.36 -0.98 6.43
C LEU A 326 1.58 -1.65 5.05
N PHE A 327 1.86 -0.87 4.01
CA PHE A 327 2.27 -1.41 2.70
C PHE A 327 3.71 -1.95 2.70
N HIS A 328 4.63 -1.34 3.46
CA HIS A 328 6.02 -1.77 3.57
C HIS A 328 6.16 -3.04 4.44
N HIS A 329 5.67 -3.02 5.69
CA HIS A 329 5.81 -4.14 6.64
C HIS A 329 4.75 -5.25 6.49
N GLY A 330 3.65 -4.95 5.78
CA GLY A 330 2.44 -5.77 5.76
C GLY A 330 1.57 -5.56 7.01
N LEU A 331 0.44 -6.27 7.06
CA LEU A 331 -0.43 -6.29 8.24
C LEU A 331 0.15 -7.17 9.35
N ASP A 332 0.20 -6.64 10.57
CA ASP A 332 0.38 -7.39 11.80
C ASP A 332 -0.98 -7.75 12.44
N VAL A 333 -0.97 -8.45 13.58
CA VAL A 333 -2.17 -8.86 14.32
C VAL A 333 -3.03 -7.66 14.75
N ASN A 334 -2.41 -6.63 15.31
CA ASN A 334 -3.11 -5.49 15.92
C ASN A 334 -3.79 -4.62 14.85
N SER A 335 -3.04 -4.26 13.82
CA SER A 335 -3.52 -3.55 12.63
C SER A 335 -4.61 -4.33 11.90
N PHE A 336 -4.45 -5.65 11.72
CA PHE A 336 -5.47 -6.51 11.11
C PHE A 336 -6.78 -6.47 11.92
N GLU A 337 -6.72 -6.63 13.25
CA GLU A 337 -7.91 -6.60 14.10
C GLU A 337 -8.57 -5.22 14.14
N LEU A 338 -7.78 -4.15 14.22
CA LEU A 338 -8.28 -2.77 14.20
C LEU A 338 -9.02 -2.47 12.88
N LEU A 339 -8.40 -2.79 11.75
CA LEU A 339 -9.01 -2.64 10.41
C LEU A 339 -10.32 -3.42 10.31
N LEU A 340 -10.31 -4.70 10.68
CA LEU A 340 -11.46 -5.59 10.56
C LEU A 340 -12.63 -5.19 11.47
N SER A 341 -12.35 -4.77 12.71
CA SER A 341 -13.38 -4.48 13.71
C SER A 341 -13.95 -3.07 13.64
N ARG A 342 -13.12 -2.06 13.31
CA ARG A 342 -13.49 -0.63 13.37
C ARG A 342 -13.65 0.02 11.99
N LEU A 343 -12.81 -0.31 11.02
CA LEU A 343 -12.70 0.48 9.77
C LEU A 343 -13.53 -0.08 8.60
N ILE A 344 -13.73 -1.39 8.54
CA ILE A 344 -14.45 -2.04 7.44
C ILE A 344 -15.94 -2.15 7.76
N ASP A 345 -16.76 -1.31 7.13
CA ASP A 345 -18.23 -1.23 7.36
C ASP A 345 -19.07 -1.76 6.17
N ASN A 346 -18.44 -2.08 5.04
CA ASN A 346 -19.10 -2.55 3.84
C ASN A 346 -18.37 -3.74 3.19
N SER A 347 -19.09 -4.50 2.35
CA SER A 347 -18.58 -5.76 1.78
C SER A 347 -17.54 -5.56 0.67
N TYR A 348 -17.49 -4.38 0.05
CA TYR A 348 -16.45 -4.03 -0.91
C TYR A 348 -15.10 -3.84 -0.20
N ASP A 349 -15.06 -3.02 0.85
CA ASP A 349 -13.87 -2.81 1.68
C ASP A 349 -13.38 -4.12 2.30
N LEU A 350 -14.29 -4.98 2.77
CA LEU A 350 -13.96 -6.30 3.30
C LEU A 350 -13.32 -7.21 2.24
N THR A 351 -13.79 -7.14 0.99
CA THR A 351 -13.23 -7.88 -0.14
C THR A 351 -11.82 -7.40 -0.48
N GLN A 352 -11.58 -6.09 -0.48
CA GLN A 352 -10.24 -5.55 -0.74
C GLN A 352 -9.27 -5.83 0.42
N PHE A 353 -9.75 -5.78 1.67
CA PHE A 353 -8.96 -6.15 2.84
C PHE A 353 -8.51 -7.62 2.81
N VAL A 354 -9.39 -8.56 2.47
CA VAL A 354 -9.00 -9.98 2.30
C VAL A 354 -7.94 -10.16 1.22
N ARG A 355 -8.01 -9.41 0.12
CA ARG A 355 -7.00 -9.44 -0.94
C ARG A 355 -5.65 -8.90 -0.48
N LEU A 356 -5.64 -7.81 0.31
CA LEU A 356 -4.43 -7.23 0.88
C LEU A 356 -3.82 -8.15 1.96
N ALA A 357 -4.65 -8.73 2.81
CA ALA A 357 -4.22 -9.67 3.86
C ALA A 357 -3.78 -11.05 3.35
N ARG A 358 -3.94 -11.35 2.06
CA ARG A 358 -3.51 -12.62 1.45
C ARG A 358 -2.05 -12.95 1.73
N ASN A 359 -1.18 -11.93 1.75
CA ASN A 359 0.26 -12.10 1.90
C ASN A 359 0.76 -12.02 3.36
N SER A 360 -0.10 -11.66 4.33
CA SER A 360 0.35 -11.49 5.73
C SER A 360 0.43 -12.79 6.53
N GLY A 361 -0.10 -13.90 6.00
CA GLY A 361 -0.19 -15.17 6.73
C GLY A 361 -1.23 -15.18 7.86
N LEU A 362 -1.87 -14.05 8.18
CA LEU A 362 -2.88 -13.93 9.23
C LEU A 362 -4.26 -14.45 8.81
N LEU A 363 -4.57 -14.38 7.50
CA LEU A 363 -5.90 -14.67 6.97
C LEU A 363 -6.47 -16.05 7.37
N PRO A 364 -5.69 -17.17 7.42
CA PRO A 364 -6.19 -18.46 7.90
C PRO A 364 -6.66 -18.43 9.36
N ASN A 365 -5.93 -17.73 10.24
CA ASN A 365 -6.25 -17.64 11.67
C ASN A 365 -7.49 -16.75 11.92
N TYR A 366 -7.67 -15.73 11.09
CA TYR A 366 -8.75 -14.75 11.25
C TYR A 366 -9.98 -15.00 10.37
N ALA A 367 -9.99 -16.04 9.52
CA ALA A 367 -11.08 -16.28 8.56
C ALA A 367 -12.48 -16.33 9.20
N GLY A 368 -12.60 -16.90 10.40
CA GLY A 368 -13.85 -16.90 11.16
C GLY A 368 -14.33 -15.49 11.52
N HIS A 369 -13.43 -14.63 12.01
CA HIS A 369 -13.72 -13.23 12.31
C HIS A 369 -14.09 -12.42 11.06
N VAL A 370 -13.43 -12.70 9.92
CA VAL A 370 -13.75 -12.06 8.64
C VAL A 370 -15.17 -12.43 8.18
N LEU A 371 -15.58 -13.70 8.31
CA LEU A 371 -16.97 -14.11 8.01
C LEU A 371 -18.00 -13.50 8.97
N VAL A 372 -17.70 -13.44 10.28
CA VAL A 372 -18.55 -12.75 11.24
C VAL A 372 -18.70 -11.27 10.88
N ARG A 373 -17.63 -10.61 10.39
CA ARG A 373 -17.72 -9.22 9.94
C ARG A 373 -18.59 -9.07 8.69
N LEU A 374 -18.46 -9.95 7.70
CA LEU A 374 -19.34 -9.96 6.52
C LEU A 374 -20.81 -10.07 6.96
N TYR A 375 -21.10 -11.01 7.87
CA TYR A 375 -22.45 -11.21 8.38
C TYR A 375 -23.01 -9.96 9.08
N LEU A 376 -22.23 -9.29 9.94
CA LEU A 376 -22.64 -8.06 10.62
C LEU A 376 -22.96 -6.94 9.62
N ILE A 377 -22.11 -6.76 8.61
CA ILE A 377 -22.32 -5.80 7.51
C ILE A 377 -23.62 -6.13 6.75
N GLN A 378 -23.85 -7.40 6.44
CA GLN A 378 -25.07 -7.83 5.77
C GLN A 378 -26.33 -7.68 6.62
N LYS A 379 -26.24 -7.83 7.94
CA LYS A 379 -27.36 -7.60 8.86
C LYS A 379 -27.84 -6.14 8.82
N GLN A 380 -26.92 -5.20 8.68
CA GLN A 380 -27.20 -3.76 8.54
C GLN A 380 -27.60 -3.36 7.09
N SER A 381 -27.28 -4.19 6.10
CA SER A 381 -27.53 -3.87 4.69
C SER A 381 -28.99 -4.09 4.25
N PRO A 382 -29.60 -3.17 3.47
CA PRO A 382 -30.96 -3.32 2.94
C PRO A 382 -31.07 -4.31 1.76
N LYS A 383 -29.99 -5.01 1.39
CA LYS A 383 -29.98 -6.03 0.33
C LYS A 383 -31.03 -7.12 0.57
N SER A 384 -31.57 -7.69 -0.51
CA SER A 384 -32.47 -8.84 -0.44
C SER A 384 -31.74 -10.09 0.11
N PRO A 385 -32.45 -11.06 0.70
CA PRO A 385 -31.84 -12.30 1.20
C PRO A 385 -31.05 -13.06 0.12
N ILE A 386 -31.57 -13.07 -1.13
CA ILE A 386 -30.91 -13.71 -2.27
C ILE A 386 -29.57 -13.02 -2.59
N ALA A 387 -29.54 -11.68 -2.58
CA ALA A 387 -28.30 -10.93 -2.81
C ALA A 387 -27.26 -11.19 -1.70
N LYS A 388 -27.70 -11.28 -0.44
CA LYS A 388 -26.83 -11.63 0.71
C LYS A 388 -26.26 -13.05 0.57
N ALA A 389 -27.08 -14.02 0.16
CA ALA A 389 -26.66 -15.40 -0.07
C ALA A 389 -25.64 -15.55 -1.22
N VAL A 390 -25.84 -14.83 -2.33
CA VAL A 390 -24.87 -14.78 -3.45
C VAL A 390 -23.55 -14.17 -2.99
N GLU A 391 -23.60 -13.06 -2.24
CA GLU A 391 -22.43 -12.38 -1.71
C GLU A 391 -21.64 -13.25 -0.71
N ILE A 392 -22.31 -13.96 0.21
CA ILE A 392 -21.68 -14.97 1.08
C ILE A 392 -20.99 -16.03 0.24
N THR A 393 -21.67 -16.59 -0.76
CA THR A 393 -21.13 -17.68 -1.60
C THR A 393 -19.88 -17.23 -2.38
N GLN A 394 -19.90 -16.01 -2.94
CA GLN A 394 -18.75 -15.42 -3.63
C GLN A 394 -17.59 -15.14 -2.65
N PHE A 395 -17.89 -14.64 -1.46
CA PHE A 395 -16.89 -14.28 -0.46
C PHE A 395 -16.23 -15.50 0.20
N VAL A 396 -17.00 -16.57 0.47
CA VAL A 396 -16.46 -17.86 0.91
C VAL A 396 -15.56 -18.45 -0.18
N ARG A 397 -15.94 -18.36 -1.46
CA ARG A 397 -15.07 -18.77 -2.57
C ARG A 397 -13.77 -17.97 -2.61
N LEU A 398 -13.81 -16.65 -2.40
CA LEU A 398 -12.62 -15.78 -2.29
C LEU A 398 -11.70 -16.26 -1.17
N LEU A 399 -12.22 -16.47 0.05
CA LEU A 399 -11.41 -16.94 1.20
C LEU A 399 -10.75 -18.30 0.94
N LEU A 400 -11.52 -19.28 0.45
CA LEU A 400 -11.03 -20.66 0.32
C LEU A 400 -10.12 -20.86 -0.90
N ARG A 401 -10.43 -20.25 -2.06
CA ARG A 401 -9.63 -20.43 -3.28
C ARG A 401 -8.50 -19.40 -3.39
N ASP A 402 -8.83 -18.13 -3.23
CA ASP A 402 -7.90 -17.05 -3.54
C ASP A 402 -7.06 -16.69 -2.29
N GLY A 403 -7.69 -16.75 -1.11
CA GLY A 403 -7.04 -16.59 0.20
C GLY A 403 -6.36 -17.86 0.75
N ASN A 404 -6.49 -19.01 0.08
CA ASN A 404 -5.90 -20.30 0.48
C ASN A 404 -6.23 -20.75 1.93
N VAL A 405 -7.39 -20.34 2.45
CA VAL A 405 -7.84 -20.70 3.80
C VAL A 405 -8.34 -22.15 3.83
N ARG A 406 -7.85 -22.95 4.78
CA ARG A 406 -8.36 -24.31 5.04
C ARG A 406 -9.56 -24.25 6.00
N VAL A 407 -10.57 -25.09 5.77
CA VAL A 407 -11.78 -25.15 6.62
C VAL A 407 -11.49 -25.99 7.87
N ASP A 408 -11.11 -25.30 8.95
CA ASP A 408 -10.97 -25.88 10.29
C ASP A 408 -12.35 -26.04 10.98
N ARG A 409 -12.35 -26.47 12.25
CA ARG A 409 -13.58 -26.68 13.02
C ARG A 409 -14.33 -25.38 13.31
N ASN A 410 -13.60 -24.29 13.59
CA ASN A 410 -14.19 -23.01 13.98
C ASN A 410 -14.85 -22.33 12.78
N LEU A 411 -14.14 -22.25 11.65
CA LEU A 411 -14.65 -21.73 10.39
C LEU A 411 -15.87 -22.52 9.92
N ARG A 412 -15.87 -23.86 10.10
CA ARG A 412 -17.03 -24.70 9.81
C ARG A 412 -18.26 -24.33 10.63
N SER A 413 -18.11 -24.10 11.94
CA SER A 413 -19.23 -23.66 12.79
C SER A 413 -19.76 -22.27 12.41
N THR A 414 -18.87 -21.33 12.11
CA THR A 414 -19.24 -19.98 11.64
C THR A 414 -19.97 -20.02 10.29
N LEU A 415 -19.46 -20.81 9.34
CA LEU A 415 -20.09 -21.01 8.04
C LEU A 415 -21.50 -21.60 8.18
N ARG A 416 -21.66 -22.64 9.00
CA ARG A 416 -22.97 -23.28 9.22
C ARG A 416 -23.99 -22.28 9.76
N MET A 417 -23.65 -21.54 10.82
CA MET A 417 -24.50 -20.50 11.40
C MET A 417 -24.94 -19.44 10.35
N ILE A 418 -23.98 -18.90 9.59
CA ILE A 418 -24.27 -17.87 8.57
C ILE A 418 -25.14 -18.44 7.44
N CYS A 419 -24.92 -19.68 7.02
CA CYS A 419 -25.72 -20.35 6.01
C CYS A 419 -27.15 -20.63 6.50
N GLU A 420 -27.33 -21.12 7.73
CA GLU A 420 -28.64 -21.37 8.34
C GLU A 420 -29.48 -20.09 8.41
N GLU A 421 -28.92 -18.99 8.92
CA GLU A 421 -29.63 -17.71 9.03
C GLU A 421 -29.98 -17.09 7.66
N ASN A 422 -29.14 -17.29 6.64
CA ASN A 422 -29.40 -16.81 5.28
C ASN A 422 -30.16 -17.82 4.40
N LYS A 423 -30.61 -18.95 4.96
CA LYS A 423 -31.32 -20.04 4.25
C LYS A 423 -30.54 -20.62 3.07
N ILE A 424 -29.21 -20.64 3.18
CA ILE A 424 -28.30 -21.22 2.20
C ILE A 424 -28.14 -22.72 2.51
N PRO A 425 -28.35 -23.64 1.54
CA PRO A 425 -28.04 -25.05 1.73
C PRO A 425 -26.57 -25.24 2.11
N TYR A 426 -26.32 -25.84 3.27
CA TYR A 426 -24.98 -26.10 3.78
C TYR A 426 -24.66 -27.60 3.67
N ASP A 427 -23.71 -27.95 2.82
CA ASP A 427 -23.21 -29.33 2.64
C ASP A 427 -21.71 -29.37 3.00
N GLU A 428 -21.38 -30.15 4.04
CA GLU A 428 -20.00 -30.32 4.51
C GLU A 428 -19.09 -31.01 3.50
N SER A 429 -19.65 -31.87 2.63
CA SER A 429 -18.86 -32.60 1.63
C SER A 429 -18.21 -31.67 0.61
N THR A 430 -18.87 -30.56 0.27
CA THR A 430 -18.37 -29.50 -0.63
C THR A 430 -17.08 -28.83 -0.15
N PHE A 431 -16.81 -28.86 1.15
CA PHE A 431 -15.65 -28.21 1.79
C PHE A 431 -14.51 -29.19 2.10
N LEU A 432 -14.71 -30.50 1.89
CA LEU A 432 -13.69 -31.54 2.01
C LEU A 432 -12.84 -31.67 0.74
N ILE A 433 -12.36 -30.53 0.19
CA ILE A 433 -11.46 -30.54 -0.97
C ILE A 433 -10.03 -30.78 -0.50
N LYS A 434 -9.66 -32.07 -0.50
CA LYS A 434 -8.30 -32.63 -0.47
C LYS A 434 -7.29 -31.98 0.49
N SER A 435 -7.23 -32.53 1.70
CA SER A 435 -5.96 -32.69 2.42
C SER A 435 -5.15 -33.82 1.78
N SER A 436 -4.40 -33.51 0.72
CA SER A 436 -3.39 -34.38 0.10
C SER A 436 -2.18 -33.55 -0.29
#